data_AF-A0A414UQA2-F1
#
_entry.id   AF-A0A414UQA2-F1
#
_cell.length_a   1.000
_cell.length_b   1.000
_cell.length_c   1.000
_cell.angle_alpha   90.00
_cell.angle_beta   90.00
_cell.angle_gamma   90.00
#
_symmetry.space_group_name_H-M   'P 1'
#
loop_
_entity.id
_entity.type
_entity.pdbx_description
1 polymer ?
#
loop_
_entity_poly.entity_id
_entity_poly.type
_entity_poly.pdbx_seq_one_letter_code
_entity_poly.pdbx_strand_id
1 'polypeptide(L)'
;MSEREKVDTYTIPPNFAESGKWFSGRVSAGNVVEAAVMSLILLKILLQIPVEGKAKIYLGIIFILPVAIFAVIGVQGERLTSCLFHILCFLKNRRVLTTPSGRYQLERKRRIERREHKRRKRGGNNHQSGN
;
A
#
# COMPACT_ATOMS: atom_id res chain seq x y z
N MET A 1 -0.75 44.61 -23.54
CA MET A 1 -0.70 43.51 -24.52
C MET A 1 -0.86 42.23 -23.71
N SER A 2 -2.02 41.58 -23.78
CA SER A 2 -2.40 40.46 -22.92
C SER A 2 -1.71 39.17 -23.38
N GLU A 3 -0.76 38.68 -22.58
CA GLU A 3 -0.16 37.37 -22.77
C GLU A 3 -1.24 36.31 -22.57
N ARG A 4 -1.65 35.68 -23.68
CA ARG A 4 -2.60 34.57 -23.70
C ARG A 4 -1.99 33.41 -22.92
N GLU A 5 -2.65 33.05 -21.83
CA GLU A 5 -2.41 31.87 -21.01
C GLU A 5 -2.29 30.65 -21.93
N LYS A 6 -1.05 30.20 -22.19
CA LYS A 6 -0.79 29.01 -23.00
C LYS A 6 -1.20 27.81 -22.15
N VAL A 7 -2.40 27.32 -22.40
CA VAL A 7 -2.84 26.03 -21.85
C VAL A 7 -1.98 24.96 -22.50
N ASP A 8 -0.98 24.48 -21.76
CA ASP A 8 -0.15 23.35 -22.16
C ASP A 8 -1.05 22.11 -22.30
N THR A 9 -1.47 21.84 -23.55
CA THR A 9 -2.28 20.68 -23.89
C THR A 9 -1.38 19.46 -23.88
N TYR A 10 -1.39 18.72 -22.78
CA TYR A 10 -0.64 17.48 -22.68
C TYR A 10 -1.41 16.32 -23.31
N THR A 11 -0.87 15.73 -24.37
CA THR A 11 -1.43 14.52 -25.00
C THR A 11 -1.14 13.32 -24.11
N ILE A 12 -2.19 12.76 -23.50
CA ILE A 12 -2.09 11.53 -22.72
C ILE A 12 -1.77 10.37 -23.68
N PRO A 13 -0.65 9.65 -23.50
CA PRO A 13 -0.30 8.54 -24.39
C PRO A 13 -1.37 7.44 -24.32
N PRO A 14 -1.67 6.75 -25.45
CA PRO A 14 -2.79 5.81 -25.55
C PRO A 14 -2.67 4.60 -24.60
N ASN A 15 -1.47 4.32 -24.09
CA ASN A 15 -1.22 3.25 -23.12
C ASN A 15 -1.47 3.65 -21.66
N PHE A 16 -1.90 4.88 -21.37
CA PHE A 16 -2.16 5.35 -20.00
C PHE A 16 -3.50 4.85 -19.45
N ALA A 17 -4.48 4.63 -20.33
CA ALA A 17 -5.72 3.95 -19.98
C ALA A 17 -5.47 2.45 -20.10
N GLU A 18 -5.18 1.79 -18.98
CA GLU A 18 -5.07 0.34 -18.90
C GLU A 18 -6.43 -0.28 -19.32
N SER A 19 -6.55 -0.60 -20.61
CA SER A 19 -7.80 -1.02 -21.25
C SER A 19 -8.18 -2.42 -20.76
N GLY A 20 -9.26 -2.52 -19.97
CA GLY A 20 -9.77 -3.79 -19.47
C GLY A 20 -10.36 -3.75 -18.05
N LYS A 21 -10.26 -2.62 -17.35
CA LYS A 21 -10.86 -2.42 -16.02
C LYS A 21 -12.26 -1.81 -16.14
N TRP A 22 -13.23 -2.48 -15.54
CA TRP A 22 -14.62 -2.07 -15.47
C TRP A 22 -14.70 -0.93 -14.43
N PHE A 23 -15.67 0.01 -14.55
CA PHE A 23 -15.76 1.18 -13.65
C PHE A 23 -14.65 2.23 -13.80
N SER A 24 -14.36 2.69 -15.02
CA SER A 24 -13.42 3.82 -15.27
C SER A 24 -12.02 3.55 -14.68
N GLY A 25 -11.48 2.34 -14.90
CA GLY A 25 -10.14 1.99 -14.42
C GLY A 25 -10.06 1.49 -12.97
N ARG A 26 -11.17 1.46 -12.22
CA ARG A 26 -11.14 1.14 -10.77
C ARG A 26 -11.33 -0.34 -10.44
N VAL A 27 -12.15 -1.07 -11.19
CA VAL A 27 -12.46 -2.48 -10.89
C VAL A 27 -11.83 -3.39 -11.95
N SER A 28 -10.90 -4.25 -11.53
CA SER A 28 -10.35 -5.29 -12.41
C SER A 28 -11.24 -6.53 -12.38
N ALA A 29 -11.46 -7.17 -13.54
CA ALA A 29 -12.21 -8.42 -13.62
C ALA A 29 -11.60 -9.52 -12.71
N GLY A 30 -10.28 -9.52 -12.54
CA GLY A 30 -9.59 -10.41 -11.60
C GLY A 30 -9.99 -10.18 -10.14
N ASN A 31 -10.17 -8.92 -9.73
CA ASN A 31 -10.58 -8.57 -8.37
C ASN A 31 -12.03 -9.02 -8.11
N VAL A 32 -12.91 -8.96 -9.12
CA VAL A 32 -14.29 -9.46 -8.99
C VAL A 32 -14.31 -10.97 -8.77
N VAL A 33 -13.50 -11.72 -9.52
CA VAL A 33 -13.37 -13.19 -9.35
C VAL A 33 -12.80 -13.53 -7.98
N GLU A 34 -11.74 -12.85 -7.55
CA GLU A 34 -11.15 -13.04 -6.22
C GLU A 34 -12.13 -12.67 -5.10
N ALA A 35 -12.90 -11.58 -5.27
CA ALA A 35 -13.95 -11.17 -4.34
C ALA A 35 -15.06 -12.22 -4.24
N ALA A 36 -15.50 -12.79 -5.36
CA ALA A 36 -16.52 -13.83 -5.38
C ALA A 36 -16.07 -15.07 -4.61
N VAL A 37 -14.82 -15.53 -4.83
CA VAL A 37 -14.25 -16.66 -4.09
C VAL A 37 -14.18 -16.36 -2.59
N MET A 38 -13.72 -15.17 -2.20
CA MET A 38 -13.68 -14.74 -0.80
C MET A 38 -15.07 -14.72 -0.15
N SER A 39 -16.07 -14.13 -0.82
CA SER A 39 -17.45 -14.10 -0.33
C SER A 39 -18.05 -15.50 -0.17
N LEU A 40 -17.74 -16.44 -1.06
CA LEU A 40 -18.18 -17.83 -0.94
C LEU A 40 -17.56 -18.54 0.28
N ILE A 41 -16.28 -18.29 0.57
CA ILE A 41 -15.60 -18.80 1.76
C ILE A 41 -16.26 -18.24 3.02
N LEU A 42 -16.50 -16.92 3.09
CA LEU A 42 -17.18 -16.31 4.24
C LEU A 42 -18.61 -16.85 4.40
N LEU A 43 -19.35 -17.06 3.31
CA LEU A 43 -20.69 -17.62 3.34
C LEU A 43 -20.68 -19.05 3.89
N LYS A 44 -19.73 -19.89 3.47
CA LYS A 44 -19.57 -21.26 4.02
C LYS A 44 -19.33 -21.23 5.54
N ILE A 45 -18.46 -20.34 6.02
CA ILE A 45 -18.20 -20.18 7.46
C ILE A 45 -19.48 -19.75 8.19
N LEU A 46 -20.23 -18.79 7.65
CA LEU A 46 -21.48 -18.32 8.24
C LEU A 46 -22.55 -19.42 8.33
N LEU A 47 -22.63 -20.30 7.34
CA LEU A 47 -23.59 -21.41 7.33
C LEU A 47 -23.28 -22.45 8.42
N GLN A 48 -22.00 -22.67 8.75
CA GLN A 48 -21.57 -23.60 9.80
C GLN A 48 -21.92 -23.13 11.22
N ILE A 49 -22.20 -21.84 11.42
CA ILE A 49 -22.54 -21.30 12.73
C ILE A 49 -23.98 -21.73 13.12
N PRO A 50 -24.20 -22.35 14.29
CA PRO A 50 -25.52 -22.78 14.75
C PRO A 50 -26.31 -21.61 15.38
N VAL A 51 -26.64 -20.59 14.58
CA VAL A 51 -27.48 -19.45 15.00
C VAL A 51 -28.80 -19.43 14.23
N GLU A 52 -29.78 -18.70 14.76
CA GLU A 52 -31.10 -18.54 14.16
C GLU A 52 -31.02 -17.93 12.75
N GLY A 53 -31.92 -18.33 11.84
CA GLY A 53 -31.86 -17.96 10.43
C GLY A 53 -31.85 -16.43 10.19
N LYS A 54 -32.61 -15.68 10.99
CA LYS A 54 -32.62 -14.21 10.93
C LYS A 54 -31.26 -13.62 11.37
N ALA A 55 -30.69 -14.14 12.45
CA ALA A 55 -29.37 -13.74 12.93
C ALA A 55 -28.27 -14.03 11.90
N LYS A 56 -28.33 -15.16 11.19
CA LYS A 56 -27.38 -15.46 10.08
C LYS A 56 -27.42 -14.39 9.01
N ILE A 57 -28.60 -13.95 8.59
CA ILE A 57 -28.74 -12.92 7.54
C ILE A 57 -28.14 -11.59 8.00
N TYR A 58 -28.45 -11.14 9.23
CA TYR A 58 -27.88 -9.91 9.78
C TYR A 58 -26.35 -9.98 9.87
N LEU A 59 -25.79 -11.11 10.34
CA LEU A 59 -24.35 -11.33 10.38
C LEU A 59 -23.74 -11.31 8.96
N GLY A 60 -24.40 -11.93 7.99
CA GLY A 60 -24.01 -11.90 6.59
C GLY A 60 -23.92 -10.47 6.06
N ILE A 61 -24.93 -9.64 6.31
CA ILE A 61 -24.93 -8.24 5.87
C ILE A 61 -23.84 -7.45 6.58
N ILE A 62 -23.64 -7.64 7.88
CA ILE A 62 -22.65 -6.88 8.66
C ILE A 62 -21.22 -7.24 8.28
N PHE A 63 -20.94 -8.50 7.91
CA PHE A 63 -19.58 -8.96 7.62
C PHE A 63 -19.31 -9.19 6.14
N ILE A 64 -20.18 -9.92 5.43
CA ILE A 64 -19.96 -10.28 4.02
C ILE A 64 -20.10 -9.06 3.11
N LEU A 65 -21.10 -8.20 3.34
CA LEU A 65 -21.32 -7.01 2.50
C LEU A 65 -20.13 -6.05 2.49
N PRO A 66 -19.60 -5.57 3.64
CA PRO A 66 -18.46 -4.66 3.62
C PRO A 66 -17.20 -5.33 3.05
N VAL A 67 -16.97 -6.60 3.35
CA VAL A 67 -15.82 -7.34 2.81
C VAL A 67 -15.94 -7.49 1.29
N ALA A 68 -17.12 -7.80 0.76
CA ALA A 68 -17.37 -7.92 -0.68
C ALA A 68 -17.17 -6.58 -1.39
N ILE A 69 -17.69 -5.48 -0.84
CA ILE A 69 -17.51 -4.13 -1.40
C ILE A 69 -16.02 -3.77 -1.44
N PHE A 70 -15.30 -3.99 -0.34
CA PHE A 70 -13.87 -3.71 -0.26
C PHE A 70 -13.06 -4.57 -1.25
N ALA A 71 -13.47 -5.83 -1.41
CA ALA A 71 -12.86 -6.78 -2.32
C ALA A 71 -13.04 -6.38 -3.80
N VAL A 72 -14.22 -5.90 -4.16
CA VAL A 72 -14.53 -5.46 -5.54
C VAL A 72 -13.85 -4.14 -5.87
N ILE A 73 -13.88 -3.15 -4.96
CA ILE A 73 -13.18 -1.86 -5.16
C ILE A 73 -11.67 -2.09 -5.27
N GLY A 74 -11.13 -3.05 -4.51
CA GLY A 74 -9.70 -3.31 -4.44
C GLY A 74 -8.93 -2.16 -3.79
N VAL A 75 -7.61 -2.35 -3.66
CA VAL A 75 -6.72 -1.34 -3.06
C VAL A 75 -5.72 -0.91 -4.12
N GLN A 76 -5.75 0.37 -4.49
CA GLN A 76 -4.77 1.03 -5.37
C GLN A 76 -4.52 0.34 -6.74
N GLY A 77 -5.46 -0.47 -7.21
CA GLY A 77 -5.33 -1.18 -8.50
C GLY A 77 -4.50 -2.47 -8.45
N GLU A 78 -4.06 -2.93 -7.27
CA GLU A 78 -3.47 -4.26 -7.10
C GLU A 78 -4.53 -5.36 -7.07
N ARG A 79 -4.10 -6.60 -7.35
CA ARG A 79 -4.93 -7.79 -7.13
C ARG A 79 -5.20 -8.00 -5.64
N LEU A 80 -6.39 -8.46 -5.30
CA LEU A 80 -6.85 -8.61 -3.93
C LEU A 80 -6.01 -9.63 -3.15
N THR A 81 -5.58 -10.68 -3.83
CA THR A 81 -4.65 -11.70 -3.31
C THR A 81 -3.30 -11.12 -2.89
N SER A 82 -2.73 -10.18 -3.67
CA SER A 82 -1.49 -9.46 -3.33
C SER A 82 -1.67 -8.59 -2.08
N CYS A 83 -2.78 -7.87 -2.01
CA CYS A 83 -3.12 -7.05 -0.84
C CYS A 83 -3.29 -7.92 0.42
N LEU A 84 -4.01 -9.05 0.30
CA LEU A 84 -4.18 -10.00 1.39
C LEU A 84 -2.83 -10.59 1.83
N PHE A 85 -1.96 -10.95 0.89
CA PHE A 85 -0.61 -11.43 1.22
C PHE A 85 0.21 -10.39 1.96
N HIS A 86 0.14 -9.11 1.57
CA HIS A 86 0.77 -8.02 2.30
C HIS A 86 0.21 -7.85 3.71
N ILE A 87 -1.11 -7.94 3.89
CA ILE A 87 -1.75 -7.88 5.20
C ILE A 87 -1.33 -9.08 6.06
N LEU A 88 -1.33 -10.29 5.52
CA LEU A 88 -0.91 -11.49 6.24
C LEU A 88 0.57 -11.45 6.59
N CYS A 89 1.42 -11.04 5.65
CA CYS A 89 2.83 -10.77 5.93
C CYS A 89 2.96 -9.71 7.02
N PHE A 90 2.23 -8.61 6.94
CA PHE A 90 2.23 -7.55 7.96
C PHE A 90 1.76 -8.04 9.34
N LEU A 91 0.72 -8.87 9.41
CA LEU A 91 0.23 -9.46 10.66
C LEU A 91 1.23 -10.47 11.23
N LYS A 92 1.87 -11.30 10.40
CA LYS A 92 2.92 -12.25 10.82
C LYS A 92 4.21 -11.55 11.21
N ASN A 93 4.60 -10.50 10.50
CA ASN A 93 5.78 -9.67 10.76
C ASN A 93 5.49 -8.50 11.73
N ARG A 94 4.29 -8.41 12.32
CA ARG A 94 3.91 -7.34 13.25
C ARG A 94 4.81 -7.26 14.50
N ARG A 95 5.67 -8.27 14.71
CA ARG A 95 6.68 -8.34 15.78
C ARG A 95 8.14 -8.29 15.31
N VAL A 96 8.40 -7.90 14.08
CA VAL A 96 9.76 -7.67 13.62
C VAL A 96 9.78 -6.28 13.01
N LEU A 97 10.18 -5.29 13.83
CA LEU A 97 10.96 -4.16 13.31
C LEU A 97 12.03 -4.82 12.45
N THR A 98 11.82 -4.87 11.14
CA THR A 98 12.79 -5.44 10.22
C THR A 98 14.11 -4.75 10.54
N THR A 99 15.14 -5.56 10.81
CA THR A 99 16.51 -5.04 10.85
C THR A 99 16.65 -4.22 9.58
N PRO A 100 17.07 -2.95 9.70
CA PRO A 100 17.16 -2.07 8.55
C PRO A 100 17.86 -2.81 7.42
N SER A 101 17.27 -2.76 6.22
CA SER A 101 17.85 -3.41 5.03
C SER A 101 19.35 -3.13 4.96
N GLY A 102 20.16 -4.06 4.46
CA GLY A 102 21.62 -3.86 4.40
C GLY A 102 22.01 -2.51 3.79
N ARG A 103 21.22 -2.02 2.82
CA ARG A 103 21.33 -0.66 2.27
C ARG A 103 21.10 0.46 3.29
N TYR A 104 20.07 0.37 4.12
CA TYR A 104 19.81 1.35 5.19
C TYR A 104 20.94 1.36 6.24
N GLN A 105 21.50 0.20 6.59
CA GLN A 105 22.65 0.16 7.51
C GLN A 105 23.90 0.82 6.90
N LEU A 106 24.18 0.57 5.62
CA LEU A 106 25.27 1.20 4.88
C LEU A 106 25.07 2.72 4.74
N GLU A 107 23.86 3.19 4.47
CA GLU A 107 23.54 4.61 4.45
C GLU A 107 23.67 5.27 5.82
N ARG A 108 23.22 4.61 6.88
CA ARG A 108 23.37 5.11 8.25
C ARG A 108 24.85 5.24 8.64
N LYS A 109 25.68 4.22 8.37
CA LYS A 109 27.14 4.28 8.58
C LYS A 109 27.78 5.43 7.82
N ARG A 110 27.49 5.58 6.52
CA ARG A 110 28.01 6.70 5.71
C ARG A 110 27.60 8.07 6.25
N ARG A 111 26.37 8.22 6.77
CA ARG A 111 25.92 9.48 7.39
C ARG A 111 26.66 9.78 8.69
N ILE A 112 26.93 8.76 9.51
CA ILE A 112 27.69 8.91 10.77
C ILE A 112 29.14 9.29 10.47
N GLU A 113 29.81 8.58 9.55
CA GLU A 113 31.20 8.89 9.13
C GLU A 113 31.34 10.30 8.57
N ARG A 114 30.41 10.75 7.71
CA ARG A 114 30.41 12.13 7.20
C ARG A 114 30.29 13.17 8.31
N ARG A 115 29.50 12.88 9.37
CA ARG A 115 29.36 13.78 10.53
C ARG A 115 30.63 13.80 11.37
N GLU A 116 31.25 12.65 11.62
CA GLU A 116 32.53 12.59 12.32
C GLU A 116 33.64 13.31 11.56
N HIS A 117 33.74 13.12 10.25
CA HIS A 117 34.76 13.77 9.43
C HIS A 117 34.60 15.29 9.41
N LYS A 118 33.35 15.79 9.40
CA LYS A 118 33.05 17.23 9.55
C LYS A 118 33.38 17.73 10.96
N ARG A 119 33.11 16.96 12.01
CA ARG A 119 33.47 17.31 13.40
C ARG A 119 34.98 17.40 13.58
N ARG A 120 35.76 16.45 13.04
CA ARG A 120 37.23 16.49 13.08
C ARG A 120 37.80 17.71 12.37
N LYS A 121 37.29 18.04 11.18
CA LYS A 121 37.72 19.26 10.45
C LYS A 121 37.38 20.56 11.19
N ARG A 122 36.24 20.61 11.89
CA ARG A 122 35.87 21.79 12.71
C ARG A 122 36.65 21.87 14.02
N GLY A 123 36.96 20.75 14.66
CA GLY A 123 37.77 20.70 15.89
C GLY A 123 39.25 21.01 15.66
N GLY A 124 39.80 20.65 14.50
CA GLY A 124 41.18 20.98 14.12
C GLY A 124 41.40 22.47 13.84
N ASN A 125 40.40 23.17 13.28
CA ASN A 125 40.51 24.60 13.00
C ASN A 125 40.51 25.49 14.26
N ASN A 126 40.00 25.01 15.41
CA ASN A 126 39.98 25.78 16.64
C ASN A 126 41.32 25.73 17.42
N HIS A 127 42.25 24.84 17.07
CA HIS A 127 43.57 24.77 17.71
C HIS A 127 44.63 25.67 17.04
N GLN A 128 44.30 26.32 15.92
CA GLN A 128 45.24 27.16 15.15
C GLN A 128 44.97 28.67 15.24
N SER A 129 43.95 29.11 16.00
CA SER A 129 43.62 30.53 16.21
C SER A 129 43.87 30.95 17.66
N GLY A 130 45.05 30.61 18.18
CA GLY A 130 45.48 30.94 19.53
C GLY A 130 46.98 31.10 19.57
N ASN A 131 47.50 32.04 18.79
CA ASN A 131 48.82 32.66 19.01
C ASN A 131 48.81 34.07 18.42
#